data_AF-A0A511XIN8-F1
#
_entry.id   AF-A0A511XIN8-F1
#
_cell.length_a   1.000
_cell.length_b   1.000
_cell.length_c   1.000
_cell.angle_alpha   90.00
_cell.angle_beta   90.00
_cell.angle_gamma   90.00
#
_symmetry.space_group_name_H-M   'P 1'
#
loop_
_entity.id
_entity.type
_entity.pdbx_description
1 polymer ?
#
loop_
_entity_poly.entity_id
_entity_poly.type
_entity_poly.pdbx_seq_one_letter_code
_entity_poly.pdbx_strand_id
1 'polypeptide(L)'
;MEALAQEARRLAPAYYIQTPNFWFPYEFHTKMIGFHWLPGAWRAGLLMKRARGYYPRASNIGEAMLMVEDARCLTYAEMHWLFPDAALTGERFCGLNKSWLAIRSSRAKSLQ
;
A
#
# COMPACT_ATOMS: atom_id res chain seq x y z
N MET A 1 -0.08 10.12 -0.54
CA MET A 1 1.16 9.42 -0.16
C MET A 1 2.38 10.33 -0.17
N GLU A 2 2.60 11.15 -1.21
CA GLU A 2 3.76 12.05 -1.30
C GLU A 2 3.89 13.03 -0.14
N ALA A 3 2.84 13.77 0.19
CA ALA A 3 2.84 14.71 1.31
C ALA A 3 3.19 14.02 2.64
N LEU A 4 2.64 12.82 2.88
CA LEU A 4 2.98 12.02 4.05
C LEU A 4 4.46 11.63 4.06
N ALA A 5 4.99 11.16 2.93
CA ALA A 5 6.39 10.77 2.84
C ALA A 5 7.33 11.96 3.08
N GLN A 6 7.03 13.11 2.50
CA GLN A 6 7.78 14.36 2.71
C GLN A 6 7.77 14.79 4.18
N GLU A 7 6.60 14.85 4.80
CA GLU A 7 6.47 15.27 6.20
C GLU A 7 7.11 14.27 7.16
N ALA A 8 6.94 12.96 6.93
CA ALA A 8 7.58 11.93 7.74
C ALA A 8 9.11 12.06 7.69
N ARG A 9 9.69 12.28 6.51
CA ARG A 9 11.14 12.46 6.33
C ARG A 9 11.67 13.73 6.97
N ARG A 10 10.89 14.82 6.90
CA ARG A 10 11.23 16.14 7.44
C ARG A 10 11.19 16.17 8.96
N LEU A 11 10.18 15.55 9.57
CA LEU A 11 9.89 15.66 11.00
C LEU A 11 10.48 14.51 11.84
N ALA A 12 10.58 13.30 11.28
CA ALA A 12 10.95 12.13 12.05
C ALA A 12 12.44 11.77 11.86
N PRO A 13 13.29 11.89 12.90
CA PRO A 13 14.70 11.47 12.83
C PRO A 13 14.85 9.94 12.71
N ALA A 14 13.81 9.19 13.10
CA ALA A 14 13.68 7.76 12.88
C ALA A 14 12.22 7.43 12.56
N TYR A 15 11.97 6.49 11.64
CA TYR A 15 10.62 6.04 11.30
C TYR A 15 10.60 4.58 10.83
N TYR A 16 9.44 3.96 11.01
CA TYR A 16 9.09 2.65 10.50
C TYR A 16 7.75 2.78 9.78
N ILE A 17 7.77 2.65 8.45
CA ILE A 17 6.58 2.81 7.61
C ILE A 17 6.38 1.51 6.84
N GLN A 18 5.24 0.86 7.07
CA GLN A 18 4.87 -0.37 6.40
C GLN A 18 3.68 -0.14 5.48
N THR A 19 3.73 -0.67 4.25
CA THR A 19 2.64 -0.61 3.28
C THR A 19 2.43 -1.98 2.60
N PRO A 20 1.19 -2.37 2.29
CA PRO A 20 0.94 -3.59 1.51
C PRO A 20 1.64 -3.54 0.14
N ASN A 21 2.18 -4.67 -0.29
CA ASN A 21 2.86 -4.80 -1.58
C ASN A 21 1.85 -5.05 -2.71
N PHE A 22 1.92 -4.26 -3.78
CA PHE A 22 1.10 -4.44 -4.99
C PHE A 22 1.21 -5.84 -5.63
N TRP A 23 2.36 -6.52 -5.46
CA TRP A 23 2.57 -7.86 -6.02
C TRP A 23 2.08 -9.00 -5.10
N PHE A 24 1.56 -8.70 -3.91
CA PHE A 24 1.00 -9.73 -3.04
C PHE A 24 -0.45 -10.02 -3.48
N PRO A 25 -0.82 -11.27 -3.80
CA PRO A 25 -2.07 -11.57 -4.49
C PRO A 25 -3.33 -11.29 -3.67
N TYR A 26 -3.24 -11.07 -2.36
CA TYR A 26 -4.40 -10.90 -1.51
C TYR A 26 -4.67 -9.43 -1.18
N GLU A 27 -5.86 -8.95 -1.54
CA GLU A 27 -6.34 -7.63 -1.20
C GLU A 27 -7.03 -7.63 0.16
N PHE A 28 -6.50 -6.87 1.12
CA PHE A 28 -6.99 -6.85 2.50
C PHE A 28 -8.33 -6.12 2.64
N HIS A 29 -8.55 -5.06 1.85
CA HIS A 29 -9.77 -4.25 1.96
C HIS A 29 -10.99 -5.01 1.44
N THR A 30 -10.88 -5.66 0.29
CA THR A 30 -11.98 -6.43 -0.32
C THR A 30 -12.01 -7.90 0.09
N LYS A 31 -10.97 -8.40 0.77
CA LYS A 31 -10.75 -9.81 1.11
C LYS A 31 -10.79 -10.72 -0.12
N MET A 32 -10.16 -10.28 -1.21
CA MET A 32 -10.18 -10.96 -2.49
C MET A 32 -8.78 -11.20 -3.03
N ILE A 33 -8.60 -12.32 -3.71
CA ILE A 33 -7.38 -12.63 -4.44
C ILE A 33 -7.42 -11.93 -5.81
N GLY A 34 -6.33 -11.26 -6.18
CA GLY A 34 -6.10 -10.61 -7.47
C GLY A 34 -6.89 -9.34 -7.71
N PHE A 35 -7.55 -8.77 -6.70
CA PHE A 35 -8.45 -7.64 -6.91
C PHE A 35 -7.74 -6.39 -7.45
N HIS A 36 -6.61 -5.99 -6.88
CA HIS A 36 -5.87 -4.78 -7.29
C HIS A 36 -5.22 -4.89 -8.69
N TRP A 37 -5.09 -6.09 -9.26
CA TRP A 37 -4.62 -6.28 -10.64
C TRP A 37 -5.72 -6.08 -11.70
N LEU A 38 -6.99 -6.08 -11.28
CA LEU A 38 -8.09 -5.87 -12.21
C LEU A 38 -8.14 -4.40 -12.69
N PRO A 39 -8.53 -4.16 -13.95
CA PRO A 39 -8.79 -2.82 -14.46
C PRO A 39 -9.77 -2.06 -13.56
N GLY A 40 -9.58 -0.74 -13.40
CA GLY A 40 -10.39 0.09 -12.50
C GLY A 40 -11.90 -0.05 -12.72
N ALA A 41 -12.34 -0.05 -13.99
CA ALA A 41 -13.75 -0.24 -14.34
C ALA A 41 -14.32 -1.60 -13.86
N TRP A 42 -13.49 -2.66 -13.90
CA TRP A 42 -13.91 -3.98 -13.46
C TRP A 42 -14.00 -4.04 -11.93
N ARG A 43 -13.01 -3.46 -11.24
CA ARG A 43 -13.06 -3.30 -9.78
C ARG A 43 -14.30 -2.53 -9.34
N ALA A 44 -14.60 -1.42 -9.99
CA ALA A 44 -15.78 -0.61 -9.71
C ALA A 44 -17.08 -1.41 -9.94
N GLY A 45 -17.21 -2.10 -11.07
CA GLY A 45 -18.36 -2.97 -11.35
C GLY A 45 -18.53 -4.08 -10.31
N LEU A 46 -17.44 -4.63 -9.77
CA LEU A 46 -17.48 -5.63 -8.69
C LEU A 46 -17.99 -5.05 -7.36
N LEU A 47 -17.63 -3.81 -7.03
CA LEU A 47 -18.06 -3.09 -5.81
C LEU A 47 -19.50 -2.57 -5.91
N MET A 48 -19.98 -2.25 -7.10
CA MET A 48 -21.39 -1.84 -7.31
C MET A 48 -22.38 -3.02 -7.21
N LYS A 49 -21.93 -4.24 -7.53
CA LYS A 49 -22.77 -5.45 -7.50
C LYS A 49 -23.09 -5.92 -6.07
N ARG A 50 -22.12 -5.88 -5.16
CA ARG A 50 -22.28 -6.33 -3.77
C ARG A 50 -21.20 -5.74 -2.86
N ALA A 51 -21.46 -5.71 -1.56
CA ALA A 51 -20.44 -5.43 -0.55
C ALA A 51 -19.31 -6.46 -0.63
N ARG A 52 -18.07 -6.03 -0.37
CA ARG A 52 -16.87 -6.88 -0.42
C ARG A 52 -15.90 -6.51 0.68
N GLY A 53 -15.61 -7.47 1.55
CA GLY A 53 -14.70 -7.26 2.66
C GLY A 53 -15.19 -6.14 3.58
N TYR A 54 -14.41 -5.06 3.66
CA TYR A 54 -14.72 -3.86 4.41
C TYR A 54 -15.46 -2.79 3.60
N TYR A 55 -15.51 -2.91 2.27
CA TYR A 55 -16.24 -1.96 1.44
C TYR A 55 -17.73 -2.31 1.35
N PRO A 56 -18.64 -1.36 1.66
CA PRO A 56 -20.05 -1.54 1.38
C PRO A 56 -20.29 -1.62 -0.13
N ARG A 57 -21.51 -2.01 -0.53
CA ARG A 57 -21.90 -1.94 -1.93
C ARG A 57 -21.94 -0.48 -2.35
N ALA A 58 -21.18 -0.11 -3.38
CA ALA A 58 -21.20 1.24 -3.90
C ALA A 58 -22.57 1.56 -4.51
N SER A 59 -23.08 2.75 -4.20
CA SER A 59 -24.39 3.26 -4.64
C SER A 59 -24.34 3.76 -6.08
N ASN A 60 -23.20 4.30 -6.50
CA ASN A 60 -22.97 4.83 -7.84
C ASN A 60 -21.51 4.62 -8.28
N ILE A 61 -21.21 4.94 -9.54
CA ILE A 61 -19.88 4.76 -10.13
C ILE A 61 -18.82 5.65 -9.49
N GLY A 62 -19.16 6.87 -9.07
CA GLY A 62 -18.23 7.79 -8.41
C GLY A 62 -17.77 7.24 -7.06
N GLU A 63 -18.71 6.76 -6.23
CA GLU A 63 -18.41 6.09 -4.97
C GLU A 63 -17.55 4.83 -5.19
N ALA A 64 -17.88 4.03 -6.20
CA ALA A 64 -17.10 2.85 -6.54
C ALA A 64 -15.66 3.19 -6.92
N MET A 65 -15.45 4.27 -7.69
CA MET A 65 -14.11 4.71 -8.09
C MET A 65 -13.29 5.23 -6.90
N LEU A 66 -13.90 5.94 -5.96
CA LEU A 66 -13.23 6.36 -4.73
C LEU A 66 -12.74 5.16 -3.91
N MET A 67 -13.56 4.11 -3.78
CA MET A 67 -13.14 2.86 -3.10
C MET A 67 -12.01 2.13 -3.86
N VAL A 68 -12.02 2.21 -5.19
CA VAL A 68 -10.97 1.62 -6.05
C VAL A 68 -9.63 2.35 -5.90
N GLU A 69 -9.66 3.66 -5.69
CA GLU A 69 -8.48 4.50 -5.46
C GLU A 69 -7.93 4.35 -4.04
N ASP A 70 -8.79 4.17 -3.05
CA ASP A 70 -8.43 3.93 -1.65
C ASP A 70 -7.58 2.65 -1.48
N ALA A 71 -7.92 1.58 -2.20
CA ALA A 71 -7.22 0.29 -2.16
C ALA A 71 -5.88 0.25 -2.95
N ARG A 72 -5.19 1.39 -3.14
CA ARG A 72 -3.95 1.45 -3.93
C ARG A 72 -2.74 0.96 -3.12
N CYS A 73 -2.25 -0.23 -3.47
CA CYS A 73 -1.00 -0.77 -2.95
C CYS A 73 0.22 -0.18 -3.68
N LEU A 74 1.36 -0.06 -2.99
CA LEU A 74 2.60 0.47 -3.55
C LEU A 74 3.53 -0.65 -4.03
N THR A 75 4.28 -0.36 -5.08
CA THR A 75 5.40 -1.18 -5.54
C THR A 75 6.69 -0.83 -4.79
N TYR A 76 7.70 -1.69 -4.93
CA TYR A 76 9.04 -1.41 -4.40
C TYR A 76 9.62 -0.09 -4.95
N ALA A 77 9.47 0.15 -6.25
CA ALA A 77 9.99 1.34 -6.91
C ALA A 77 9.34 2.62 -6.36
N GLU A 78 8.02 2.61 -6.16
CA GLU A 78 7.31 3.74 -5.54
C GLU A 78 7.74 3.95 -4.09
N MET A 79 7.87 2.88 -3.31
CA MET A 79 8.39 2.97 -1.93
C MET A 79 9.80 3.56 -1.88
N HIS A 80 10.67 3.15 -2.80
CA HIS A 80 12.04 3.67 -2.90
C HIS A 80 12.09 5.14 -3.29
N TRP A 81 11.21 5.55 -4.21
CA TRP A 81 11.07 6.93 -4.60
C TRP A 81 10.52 7.82 -3.46
N LEU A 82 9.55 7.31 -2.68
CA LEU A 82 8.98 8.04 -1.54
C LEU A 82 9.96 8.18 -0.37
N PHE A 83 10.72 7.11 -0.06
CA PHE A 83 11.62 7.02 1.09
C PHE A 83 13.06 6.65 0.68
N PRO A 84 13.76 7.52 -0.09
CA PRO A 84 15.12 7.25 -0.57
C PRO A 84 16.17 7.24 0.54
N ASP A 85 15.86 7.82 1.71
CA ASP A 85 16.71 7.89 2.91
C ASP A 85 16.50 6.73 3.88
N ALA A 86 15.62 5.78 3.55
CA ALA A 86 15.30 4.62 4.38
C ALA A 86 15.87 3.32 3.80
N ALA A 87 16.21 2.38 4.69
CA ALA A 87 16.42 1.00 4.29
C ALA A 87 15.06 0.36 3.93
N LEU A 88 14.96 -0.21 2.73
CA LEU A 88 13.78 -0.94 2.29
C LEU A 88 13.92 -2.43 2.54
N THR A 89 12.96 -3.00 3.26
CA THR A 89 12.87 -4.45 3.49
C THR A 89 11.47 -4.95 3.15
N GLY A 90 11.34 -6.25 2.89
CA GLY A 90 10.05 -6.89 2.61
C GLY A 90 9.68 -7.86 3.71
N GLU A 91 8.46 -7.76 4.23
CA GLU A 91 7.88 -8.80 5.09
C GLU A 91 7.46 -9.98 4.21
N ARG A 92 7.97 -11.16 4.49
CA ARG A 92 7.67 -12.36 3.68
C ARG A 92 6.57 -13.19 4.31
N PHE A 93 5.62 -13.62 3.48
CA PHE A 93 4.60 -14.60 3.82
C PHE A 93 4.44 -15.59 2.67
N CYS A 94 4.52 -16.88 2.97
CA CYS A 94 4.45 -17.96 1.98
C CYS A 94 5.37 -17.76 0.76
N GLY A 95 6.59 -17.26 0.98
CA GLY A 95 7.58 -17.03 -0.08
C GLY A 95 7.39 -15.74 -0.90
N LEU A 96 6.32 -14.98 -0.67
CA LEU A 96 6.06 -13.69 -1.32
C LEU A 96 6.30 -12.54 -0.35
N ASN A 97 6.74 -11.39 -0.86
CA ASN A 97 6.73 -10.16 -0.07
C ASN A 97 5.28 -9.69 0.09
N LYS A 98 4.76 -9.75 1.31
CA LYS A 98 3.40 -9.31 1.65
C LYS A 98 3.33 -7.79 1.79
N SER A 99 4.36 -7.18 2.35
CA SER A 99 4.43 -5.74 2.57
C SER A 99 5.86 -5.22 2.36
N TRP A 100 5.96 -3.93 2.07
CA TRP A 100 7.20 -3.19 2.02
C TRP A 100 7.35 -2.34 3.28
N LEU A 101 8.58 -2.26 3.77
CA LEU A 101 8.93 -1.53 4.98
C LEU A 101 10.04 -0.54 4.67
N ALA A 102 9.80 0.73 4.96
CA ALA A 102 10.82 1.78 4.97
C ALA A 102 11.23 2.06 6.41
N ILE A 103 12.50 1.79 6.72
CA ILE A 103 13.06 1.95 8.06
C ILE A 103 14.20 2.97 8.02
N ARG A 104 14.03 4.07 8.74
CA ARG A 104 15.08 5.03 9.03
C ARG A 104 15.40 4.97 10.53
N SER A 105 16.65 4.75 10.87
CA SER A 105 17.11 4.76 12.26
C SER A 105 17.86 6.06 12.56
N SER A 106 17.62 6.64 13.73
CA SER A 106 18.34 7.81 14.24
C SER A 106 19.70 7.45 14.84
N ARG A 107 20.01 6.15 15.00
CA ARG A 107 21.32 5.74 15.45
C ARG A 107 22.35 6.08 14.39
N ALA A 108 23.17 7.08 14.74
CA ALA A 108 24.38 7.47 14.07
C ALA A 108 25.22 6.24 13.69
N LYS A 109 26.00 6.41 12.63
CA LYS A 109 27.19 5.60 12.34
C LYS A 109 27.97 5.35 13.63
N SER A 110 27.80 4.18 14.21
CA SER A 110 28.71 3.59 15.18
C SER A 110 28.74 2.11 14.89
N LEU A 111 29.90 1.62 14.47
CA LEU A 111 30.24 0.25 14.08
C LEU A 111 29.95 -0.10 12.60
N GLN A 112 30.83 0.37 11.71
CA GLN A 112 31.93 -0.43 11.16
C GLN A 112 32.95 0.50 10.50
#